data_AF-A0A7S2EM91-F1
#
_entry.id   AF-A0A7S2EM91-F1
#
_cell.length_a   1.000
_cell.length_b   1.000
_cell.length_c   1.000
_cell.angle_alpha   90.00
_cell.angle_beta   90.00
_cell.angle_gamma   90.00
#
_symmetry.space_group_name_H-M   'P 1'
#
loop_
_entity.id
_entity.type
_entity.pdbx_description
1 polymer ?
#
loop_
_entity_poly.entity_id
_entity_poly.type
_entity_poly.pdbx_seq_one_letter_code
_entity_poly.pdbx_strand_id
1 'polypeptide(L)'
;ALLFLALFALAPILCSCIISLLYTLYLFITNESSGLASGIHDAQEFENRFWTVFAVLFSTALFFARDSPLAFGRELPSLGFFSVVAMGYGMHAWDRYSHRLDISRCHGLRRKTTGLTSLVRLEAAGQVAQ
;
A
#
# COMPACT_ATOMS: atom_id res chain seq x y z
N ALA A 1 -9.82 11.63 -22.64
CA ALA A 1 -8.90 11.46 -23.79
C ALA A 1 -8.03 12.69 -24.03
N LEU A 2 -8.61 13.88 -24.24
CA LEU A 2 -7.84 15.10 -24.60
C LEU A 2 -6.79 15.52 -23.55
N LEU A 3 -7.10 15.43 -22.25
CA LEU A 3 -6.12 15.70 -21.18
C LEU A 3 -4.96 14.71 -21.17
N PHE A 4 -5.23 13.43 -21.41
CA PHE A 4 -4.18 12.41 -21.51
C PHE A 4 -3.29 12.64 -22.73
N LEU A 5 -3.86 12.96 -23.88
CA LEU A 5 -3.11 13.33 -25.07
C LEU A 5 -2.27 14.60 -24.86
N ALA A 6 -2.80 15.60 -24.15
CA ALA A 6 -2.09 16.84 -23.83
C ALA A 6 -0.91 16.57 -22.87
N LEU A 7 -1.09 15.73 -21.84
CA LEU A 7 -0.02 15.32 -20.94
C LEU A 7 1.03 14.46 -21.66
N PHE A 8 0.62 13.58 -22.57
CA PHE A 8 1.53 12.75 -23.37
C PHE A 8 2.36 13.59 -24.35
N ALA A 9 1.79 14.68 -24.88
CA ALA A 9 2.50 15.61 -25.74
C ALA A 9 3.57 16.42 -24.97
N LEU A 10 3.34 16.68 -23.67
CA LEU A 10 4.26 17.46 -22.83
C LEU A 10 5.33 16.60 -22.16
N ALA A 11 4.94 15.44 -21.64
CA ALA A 11 5.79 14.54 -20.88
C ALA A 11 5.56 13.05 -21.24
N PRO A 12 5.93 12.62 -22.47
CA PRO A 12 5.68 11.27 -22.96
C PRO A 12 6.37 10.17 -22.15
N ILE A 13 7.59 10.40 -21.66
CA ILE A 13 8.37 9.42 -20.90
C ILE A 13 7.70 9.20 -19.54
N LEU A 14 7.47 10.27 -18.78
CA LEU A 14 6.75 10.16 -17.50
C LEU A 14 5.39 9.50 -17.69
N CYS A 15 4.58 9.92 -18.68
CA CYS A 15 3.28 9.32 -18.94
C CYS A 15 3.39 7.82 -19.24
N SER A 16 4.37 7.39 -20.03
CA SER A 16 4.58 5.97 -20.32
C SER A 16 4.94 5.16 -19.05
N CYS A 17 5.79 5.70 -18.19
CA CYS A 17 6.14 5.09 -16.91
C CYS A 17 4.92 4.98 -15.99
N ILE A 18 4.12 6.05 -15.88
CA ILE A 18 2.90 6.06 -15.07
C ILE A 18 1.89 5.05 -15.61
N ILE A 19 1.67 4.98 -16.92
CA ILE A 19 0.76 3.99 -17.52
C ILE A 19 1.24 2.57 -17.25
N SER A 20 2.54 2.29 -17.40
CA SER A 20 3.10 0.98 -17.08
C SER A 20 2.90 0.60 -15.62
N LEU A 21 3.14 1.55 -14.69
CA LEU A 21 2.93 1.32 -13.26
C LEU A 21 1.45 1.09 -12.93
N LEU A 22 0.55 1.91 -13.47
CA LEU A 22 -0.90 1.74 -13.30
C LEU A 22 -1.39 0.39 -13.87
N TYR A 23 -0.82 -0.05 -14.99
CA TYR A 23 -1.12 -1.36 -15.56
C TYR A 23 -0.64 -2.49 -14.64
N THR A 24 0.57 -2.41 -14.10
CA THR A 24 1.06 -3.38 -13.12
C THR A 24 0.20 -3.39 -11.86
N LEU A 25 -0.23 -2.24 -11.37
CA LEU A 25 -1.15 -2.13 -10.23
C LEU A 25 -2.51 -2.75 -10.54
N TYR A 26 -3.05 -2.52 -11.73
CA TYR A 26 -4.28 -3.17 -12.17
C TYR A 26 -4.15 -4.70 -12.17
N LEU A 27 -3.07 -5.23 -12.76
CA LEU A 27 -2.80 -6.67 -12.74
C LEU A 27 -2.69 -7.20 -11.31
N PHE A 28 -1.98 -6.50 -10.43
CA PHE A 28 -1.86 -6.85 -9.02
C PHE A 28 -3.25 -6.96 -8.34
N ILE A 29 -4.09 -5.93 -8.46
CA ILE A 29 -5.43 -5.91 -7.88
C ILE A 29 -6.32 -7.02 -8.46
N THR A 30 -6.30 -7.23 -9.78
CA THR A 30 -7.12 -8.28 -10.41
C THR A 30 -6.69 -9.70 -10.01
N ASN A 31 -5.39 -9.91 -9.78
CA ASN A 31 -4.86 -11.18 -9.30
C ASN A 31 -5.25 -11.46 -7.84
N GLU A 32 -5.30 -10.44 -6.98
CA GLU A 32 -5.86 -10.59 -5.64
C GLU A 32 -7.38 -10.84 -5.67
N SER A 33 -8.10 -10.05 -6.47
CA SER A 33 -9.58 -10.06 -6.53
C SER A 33 -10.15 -11.37 -7.08
N SER A 34 -9.41 -12.05 -7.96
CA SER A 34 -9.83 -13.30 -8.61
C SER A 34 -9.75 -14.52 -7.70
N GLY A 35 -9.33 -14.37 -6.43
CA GLY A 35 -9.34 -15.43 -5.42
C GLY A 35 -8.28 -16.52 -5.62
N LEU A 36 -7.59 -16.54 -6.77
CA LEU A 36 -6.53 -17.50 -7.09
C LEU A 36 -5.29 -17.33 -6.17
N ALA A 37 -5.11 -16.14 -5.58
CA ALA A 37 -4.01 -15.80 -4.68
C ALA A 37 -4.37 -15.81 -3.18
N SER A 38 -5.63 -16.10 -2.81
CA SER A 38 -6.18 -15.94 -1.45
C SER A 38 -5.66 -16.95 -0.39
N GLY A 39 -4.75 -17.85 -0.77
CA GLY A 39 -4.47 -19.05 0.02
C GLY A 39 -3.21 -19.06 0.89
N ILE A 40 -2.31 -18.06 0.83
CA ILE A 40 -0.95 -18.23 1.37
C ILE A 40 -0.57 -17.10 2.32
N HIS A 41 -0.02 -17.47 3.46
CA HIS A 41 0.60 -16.61 4.48
C HIS A 41 1.69 -15.67 3.91
N ASP A 42 2.13 -15.90 2.67
CA ASP A 42 3.07 -15.10 1.87
C ASP A 42 2.40 -13.92 1.14
N ALA A 43 1.07 -13.85 1.05
CA ALA A 43 0.36 -12.79 0.34
C ALA A 43 0.64 -11.41 0.95
N GLN A 44 0.71 -11.33 2.28
CA GLN A 44 1.03 -10.09 2.98
C GLN A 44 2.48 -9.65 2.74
N GLU A 45 3.45 -10.58 2.82
CA GLU A 45 4.85 -10.21 2.58
C GLU A 45 5.07 -9.79 1.12
N PHE A 46 4.34 -10.41 0.19
CA PHE A 46 4.33 -10.02 -1.21
C PHE A 46 3.72 -8.62 -1.43
N GLU A 47 2.58 -8.32 -0.81
CA GLU A 47 1.93 -7.00 -0.85
C GLU A 47 2.86 -5.90 -0.33
N ASN A 48 3.48 -6.09 0.84
CA ASN A 48 4.39 -5.11 1.43
C ASN A 48 5.61 -4.84 0.52
N ARG A 49 6.17 -5.89 -0.09
CA ARG A 49 7.26 -5.77 -1.06
C ARG A 49 6.80 -5.04 -2.32
N PHE A 50 5.59 -5.33 -2.80
CA PHE A 50 5.00 -4.67 -3.97
C PHE A 50 4.90 -3.16 -3.75
N TRP A 51 4.28 -2.70 -2.64
CA TRP A 51 4.10 -1.28 -2.38
C TRP A 51 5.42 -0.52 -2.25
N THR A 52 6.42 -1.15 -1.63
CA THR A 52 7.76 -0.56 -1.50
C THR A 52 8.44 -0.41 -2.85
N VAL A 53 8.43 -1.46 -3.69
CA VAL A 53 9.01 -1.42 -5.03
C VAL A 53 8.25 -0.43 -5.92
N PHE A 54 6.92 -0.42 -5.84
CA PHE A 54 6.07 0.52 -6.57
C PHE A 54 6.41 1.97 -6.22
N ALA A 55 6.55 2.30 -4.94
CA ALA A 55 6.93 3.63 -4.49
C ALA A 55 8.33 4.06 -4.98
N VAL A 56 9.30 3.13 -4.98
CA VAL A 56 10.65 3.39 -5.53
C VAL A 56 10.59 3.66 -7.03
N LEU A 57 9.88 2.84 -7.80
CA LEU A 57 9.76 3.03 -9.25
C LEU A 57 9.00 4.31 -9.60
N PHE A 58 7.91 4.59 -8.88
CA PHE A 58 7.13 5.81 -9.06
C PHE A 58 7.94 7.06 -8.75
N SER A 59 8.61 7.12 -7.60
CA SER A 59 9.46 8.26 -7.22
C SER A 59 10.67 8.42 -8.14
N THR A 60 11.25 7.31 -8.63
CA THR A 60 12.33 7.35 -9.62
C THR A 60 11.83 7.96 -10.93
N ALA A 61 10.69 7.51 -11.44
CA ALA A 61 10.07 8.11 -12.63
C ALA A 61 9.78 9.61 -12.40
N LEU A 62 9.27 9.97 -11.22
CA LEU A 62 8.92 11.35 -10.90
C LEU A 62 10.14 12.28 -10.82
N PHE A 63 11.26 11.83 -10.24
CA PHE A 63 12.42 12.69 -9.98
C PHE A 63 13.51 12.63 -11.05
N PHE A 64 13.53 11.57 -11.86
CA PHE A 64 14.58 11.36 -12.88
C PHE A 64 14.07 11.34 -14.32
N ALA A 65 12.75 11.23 -14.58
CA ALA A 65 12.25 11.36 -15.95
C ALA A 65 12.57 12.76 -16.49
N ARG A 66 13.07 12.80 -17.74
CA ARG A 66 13.58 14.04 -18.37
C ARG A 66 12.55 15.14 -18.49
N ASP A 67 11.32 14.73 -18.72
CA ASP A 67 10.16 15.55 -18.99
C ASP A 67 9.26 15.72 -17.76
N SER A 68 9.69 15.19 -16.60
CA SER A 68 8.97 15.40 -15.36
C SER A 68 9.14 16.86 -14.90
N PRO A 69 8.06 17.53 -14.47
CA PRO A 69 8.15 18.85 -13.86
C PRO A 69 8.91 18.83 -12.52
N LEU A 70 9.10 17.64 -11.93
CA LEU A 70 9.80 17.41 -10.67
C LEU A 70 11.18 16.76 -10.88
N ALA A 71 11.77 16.89 -12.06
CA ALA A 71 13.05 16.26 -12.42
C ALA A 71 14.29 16.84 -11.70
N PHE A 72 14.16 17.31 -10.46
CA PHE A 72 15.27 17.87 -9.67
C PHE A 72 16.37 16.83 -9.38
N GLY A 73 16.05 15.53 -9.44
CA GLY A 73 17.03 14.46 -9.32
C GLY A 73 18.07 14.45 -10.44
N ARG A 74 17.83 15.16 -11.54
CA ARG A 74 18.84 15.35 -12.60
C ARG A 74 19.85 16.44 -12.29
N GLU A 75 19.41 17.53 -11.66
CA GLU A 75 20.27 18.65 -11.28
C GLU A 75 21.06 18.34 -10.01
N LEU A 76 20.41 17.69 -9.05
CA LEU A 76 21.00 17.22 -7.80
C LEU A 76 20.76 15.70 -7.64
N PRO A 77 21.61 14.86 -8.26
CA PRO A 77 21.48 13.39 -8.20
C PRO A 77 21.41 12.83 -6.78
N SER A 78 22.20 13.38 -5.86
CA SER A 78 22.20 12.96 -4.46
C SER A 78 20.87 13.26 -3.76
N LEU A 79 20.25 14.42 -4.04
CA LEU A 79 18.96 14.79 -3.48
C LEU A 79 17.84 13.94 -4.07
N GLY A 80 17.89 13.68 -5.38
CA GLY A 80 16.97 12.76 -6.07
C GLY A 80 17.03 11.36 -5.48
N PHE A 81 18.24 10.81 -5.32
CA PHE A 81 18.45 9.49 -4.72
C PHE A 81 17.95 9.44 -3.28
N PHE A 82 18.30 10.43 -2.45
CA PHE A 82 17.82 10.51 -1.08
C PHE A 82 16.29 10.57 -1.01
N SER A 83 15.65 11.33 -1.91
CA SER A 83 14.19 11.43 -1.99
C SER A 83 13.53 10.11 -2.39
N VAL A 84 14.11 9.36 -3.34
CA VAL A 84 13.65 8.01 -3.70
C VAL A 84 13.74 7.06 -2.51
N VAL A 85 14.89 7.04 -1.81
CA VAL A 85 15.08 6.18 -0.64
C VAL A 85 14.12 6.57 0.49
N ALA A 86 13.95 7.86 0.75
CA ALA A 86 13.02 8.36 1.76
C ALA A 86 11.57 7.96 1.44
N MET A 87 11.16 8.03 0.17
CA MET A 87 9.81 7.67 -0.24
C MET A 87 9.58 6.15 -0.19
N GLY A 88 10.56 5.35 -0.62
CA GLY A 88 10.51 3.89 -0.50
C GLY A 88 10.46 3.44 0.96
N TYR A 89 11.31 4.00 1.82
CA TYR A 89 11.30 3.72 3.26
C TYR A 89 10.00 4.20 3.92
N GLY A 90 9.52 5.39 3.55
CA GLY A 90 8.25 5.94 4.04
C GLY A 90 7.08 5.02 3.73
N MET A 91 6.98 4.54 2.48
CA MET A 91 5.94 3.59 2.08
C MET A 91 6.04 2.28 2.88
N HIS A 92 7.25 1.72 3.00
CA HIS A 92 7.50 0.51 3.77
C HIS A 92 7.10 0.64 5.25
N ALA A 93 7.39 1.78 5.87
CA ALA A 93 7.00 2.06 7.25
C ALA A 93 5.49 2.27 7.38
N TRP A 94 4.88 3.00 6.44
CA TRP A 94 3.45 3.30 6.41
C TRP A 94 2.59 2.05 6.24
N ASP A 95 2.98 1.19 5.32
CA ASP A 95 2.33 -0.08 5.05
C ASP A 95 2.32 -0.98 6.32
N ARG A 96 3.48 -1.14 6.97
CA ARG A 96 3.58 -1.85 8.25
C ARG A 96 2.78 -1.21 9.37
N TYR A 97 2.69 0.12 9.41
CA TYR A 97 1.89 0.83 10.40
C TYR A 97 0.39 0.60 10.17
N SER A 98 -0.06 0.71 8.92
CA SER A 98 -1.46 0.48 8.52
C SER A 98 -1.90 -0.95 8.83
N HIS A 99 -1.04 -1.92 8.55
CA HIS A 99 -1.28 -3.31 8.90
C HIS A 99 -1.44 -3.54 10.41
N ARG A 100 -0.59 -2.90 11.23
CA ARG A 100 -0.72 -2.95 12.70
C ARG A 100 -2.03 -2.33 13.18
N LEU A 101 -2.48 -1.24 12.55
CA LEU A 101 -3.77 -0.63 12.87
C LEU A 101 -4.93 -1.59 12.56
N ASP A 102 -4.91 -2.27 11.42
CA ASP A 102 -5.97 -3.21 11.06
C ASP A 102 -6.02 -4.45 11.97
N ILE A 103 -4.85 -5.01 12.31
CA ILE A 103 -4.79 -6.08 13.34
C ILE A 103 -5.33 -5.57 14.68
N SER A 104 -4.95 -4.36 15.11
CA SER A 104 -5.40 -3.80 16.39
C SER A 104 -6.92 -3.60 16.44
N ARG A 105 -7.54 -3.21 15.32
CA ARG A 105 -8.99 -3.09 15.18
C ARG A 105 -9.67 -4.44 15.26
N CYS A 106 -9.18 -5.44 14.53
CA CYS A 106 -9.68 -6.81 14.57
C CYS A 106 -9.56 -7.44 15.97
N HIS A 107 -8.43 -7.25 16.65
CA HIS A 107 -8.23 -7.72 18.03
C HIS A 107 -9.07 -6.96 19.05
N GLY A 108 -9.27 -5.65 18.86
CA GLY A 108 -10.15 -4.84 19.70
C GLY A 108 -11.61 -5.30 19.63
N LEU A 109 -12.10 -5.63 18.44
CA LEU A 109 -13.44 -6.19 18.24
C LEU A 109 -13.56 -7.59 18.86
N ARG A 110 -12.60 -8.48 18.60
CA ARG A 110 -12.58 -9.83 19.16
C ARG A 110 -12.53 -9.84 20.70
N ARG A 111 -11.71 -8.96 21.30
CA ARG A 111 -11.59 -8.85 22.77
C ARG A 111 -12.89 -8.33 23.41
N LYS A 112 -13.62 -7.42 22.76
CA LYS A 112 -14.95 -6.97 23.21
C LYS A 112 -15.98 -8.10 23.17
N THR A 113 -15.99 -8.88 22.08
CA THR A 113 -16.89 -10.04 21.95
C THR A 113 -16.59 -11.11 23.01
N THR A 114 -15.32 -11.41 23.29
CA THR A 114 -14.91 -12.34 24.36
C THR A 114 -15.25 -11.81 25.77
N GLY A 115 -15.12 -10.51 26.01
CA GLY A 115 -15.53 -9.87 27.25
C GLY A 115 -17.05 -9.97 27.50
N LEU A 116 -17.86 -9.74 26.47
CA LEU A 116 -19.32 -9.88 26.56
C LEU A 116 -19.75 -11.34 26.79
N THR A 117 -19.14 -12.30 26.10
CA THR A 117 -19.46 -13.73 26.30
C THR A 117 -19.07 -14.24 27.68
N SER A 118 -17.98 -13.73 28.27
CA SER A 118 -17.60 -14.08 29.65
C SER A 118 -18.52 -13.47 30.70
N LEU A 119 -19.00 -12.23 30.48
CA LEU A 119 -20.01 -11.61 31.35
C LEU A 119 -21.36 -12.34 31.30
N VAL A 120 -21.85 -12.69 30.11
CA VAL A 120 -23.09 -13.48 29.95
C VAL A 120 -22.97 -14.85 30.64
N ARG A 121 -21.79 -15.49 30.58
CA ARG A 121 -21.55 -16.75 31.30
C ARG A 121 -21.54 -16.57 32.83
N LEU A 122 -21.01 -15.46 33.34
CA LEU A 122 -21.01 -15.15 34.78
C LEU A 122 -22.43 -14.87 35.29
N GLU A 123 -23.24 -14.13 34.53
CA GLU A 123 -24.64 -13.89 34.85
C GLU A 123 -25.43 -15.20 34.91
N ALA A 124 -25.28 -16.06 33.90
CA ALA A 124 -25.94 -17.37 33.85
C ALA A 124 -25.48 -18.29 35.00
N ALA A 125 -24.21 -18.26 35.38
CA ALA A 125 -23.70 -19.02 36.53
C ALA A 125 -24.22 -18.48 37.87
N GLY A 126 -24.41 -17.16 37.99
CA GLY A 126 -25.00 -16.54 39.17
C GLY A 126 -26.49 -16.87 39.35
N GLN A 127 -27.24 -16.99 38.26
CA GLN A 127 -28.67 -17.37 38.30
C GLN A 127 -28.90 -18.84 38.65
N VAL A 128 -27.94 -19.74 38.38
CA VAL A 128 -28.04 -21.17 38.74
C VAL A 128 -27.67 -21.43 40.21
N ALA A 129 -27.04 -20.46 40.88
CA ALA A 129 -26.59 -20.57 42.27
C ALA A 129 -27.62 -20.05 43.31
N GLN A 130 -28.77 -19.52 42.87
CA GLN A 130 -29.92 -19.16 43.72
C GLN A 130 -31.01 -20.23 43.67
#